data_AF-A0A7C1ELP3-F1
#
_entry.id   AF-A0A7C1ELP3-F1
#
_cell.length_a   1.000
_cell.length_b   1.000
_cell.length_c   1.000
_cell.angle_alpha   90.00
_cell.angle_beta   90.00
_cell.angle_gamma   90.00
#
_symmetry.space_group_name_H-M   'P 1'
#
loop_
_entity.id
_entity.type
_entity.pdbx_description
1 polymer ?
#
loop_
_entity_poly.entity_id
_entity_poly.type
_entity_poly.pdbx_seq_one_letter_code
_entity_poly.pdbx_strand_id
1 'polypeptide(L)'
;MKTNNQREEQMFNKKNSQKGFTLIELMIVVVIIGILAALAIPRFMRATTKSKQSEAKQILKQVYVMEQAYRQEKNQYWVTATVAGTATPTAFADIGVEIGSTARYSYALTSAAIGSSFLCTATATASPTGLDDDPAMDIWTIDHQGNLVCLSDDAVN
;
A
#
# COMPACT_ATOMS: atom_id res chain seq x y z
N MET A 1 -57.75 -34.82 -62.43
CA MET A 1 -56.45 -34.42 -63.00
C MET A 1 -55.52 -34.13 -61.83
N LYS A 2 -54.45 -34.93 -61.65
CA LYS A 2 -53.52 -34.83 -60.50
C LYS A 2 -52.44 -33.78 -60.80
N THR A 3 -52.14 -32.90 -59.85
CA THR A 3 -50.87 -32.16 -59.73
C THR A 3 -50.69 -31.76 -58.25
N ASN A 4 -49.89 -32.50 -57.48
CA ASN A 4 -48.49 -32.22 -57.17
C ASN A 4 -48.27 -30.88 -56.44
N ASN A 5 -48.04 -30.95 -55.13
CA ASN A 5 -46.85 -30.35 -54.53
C ASN A 5 -46.71 -30.78 -53.06
N GLN A 6 -46.07 -31.94 -52.88
CA GLN A 6 -45.27 -32.19 -51.68
C GLN A 6 -43.95 -31.43 -51.86
N ARG A 7 -43.84 -30.27 -51.22
CA ARG A 7 -42.58 -29.63 -50.83
C ARG A 7 -42.81 -29.26 -49.37
N GLU A 8 -42.50 -30.13 -48.41
CA GLU A 8 -41.14 -30.26 -47.89
C GLU A 8 -40.42 -28.92 -47.72
N GLU A 9 -41.06 -27.96 -47.06
CA GLU A 9 -40.30 -27.08 -46.18
C GLU A 9 -40.37 -27.69 -44.79
N GLN A 10 -39.55 -28.73 -44.62
CA GLN A 10 -39.13 -29.20 -43.31
C GLN A 10 -38.44 -28.01 -42.63
N MET A 11 -39.20 -27.21 -41.87
CA MET A 11 -38.63 -26.28 -40.92
C MET A 11 -37.83 -27.11 -39.93
N PHE A 12 -36.51 -27.17 -40.16
CA PHE A 12 -35.53 -27.67 -39.22
C PHE A 12 -35.55 -26.72 -38.02
N ASN A 13 -36.48 -26.97 -37.11
CA ASN A 13 -36.53 -26.32 -35.82
C ASN A 13 -35.34 -26.85 -35.02
N LYS A 14 -34.17 -26.24 -35.26
CA LYS A 14 -32.96 -26.44 -34.48
C LYS A 14 -33.32 -26.06 -33.05
N LYS A 15 -33.79 -27.03 -32.26
CA LYS A 15 -33.93 -26.90 -30.81
C LYS A 15 -32.54 -26.51 -30.32
N ASN A 16 -32.33 -25.22 -30.12
CA ASN A 16 -31.19 -24.73 -29.39
C ASN A 16 -31.31 -25.38 -28.01
N SER A 17 -30.51 -26.42 -27.79
CA SER A 17 -30.31 -27.00 -26.48
C SER A 17 -29.67 -25.91 -25.63
N GLN A 18 -30.51 -25.10 -24.98
CA GLN A 18 -30.08 -24.24 -23.90
C GLN A 18 -29.67 -25.17 -22.76
N LYS A 19 -28.39 -25.55 -22.76
CA LYS A 19 -27.76 -26.20 -21.63
C LYS A 19 -27.68 -25.15 -20.52
N GLY A 20 -28.56 -25.26 -19.53
CA GLY A 20 -28.46 -24.48 -18.29
C GLY A 20 -27.34 -25.03 -17.41
N PHE A 21 -26.73 -24.15 -16.62
CA PHE A 21 -25.81 -24.57 -15.55
C PHE A 21 -26.58 -25.35 -14.49
N THR A 22 -25.98 -26.42 -13.98
CA THR A 22 -26.51 -27.14 -12.83
C THR A 22 -26.17 -26.40 -11.53
N LEU A 23 -27.04 -26.52 -10.52
CA LEU A 23 -26.77 -25.95 -9.20
C LEU A 23 -25.49 -26.56 -8.57
N ILE A 24 -25.19 -27.82 -8.87
CA ILE A 24 -23.99 -28.50 -8.35
C ILE A 24 -22.70 -27.96 -8.97
N GLU A 25 -22.71 -27.63 -10.27
CA GLU A 25 -21.56 -26.96 -10.92
C GLU A 25 -21.28 -25.61 -10.25
N LEU A 26 -22.33 -24.85 -9.97
CA LEU A 26 -22.19 -23.56 -9.30
C LEU A 26 -21.70 -23.72 -7.84
N MET A 27 -22.18 -24.73 -7.11
CA MET A 27 -21.70 -25.01 -5.75
C MET A 27 -20.21 -25.32 -5.70
N ILE A 28 -19.71 -26.19 -6.59
CA ILE A 28 -18.29 -26.56 -6.62
C ILE A 28 -17.43 -25.33 -6.96
N VAL A 29 -17.87 -24.49 -7.88
CA VAL A 29 -17.16 -23.26 -8.25
C VAL A 29 -17.04 -22.30 -7.06
N VAL A 30 -18.12 -22.08 -6.32
CA VAL A 30 -18.10 -21.20 -5.13
C VAL A 30 -17.19 -21.77 -4.04
N VAL A 31 -17.17 -23.10 -3.84
CA VAL A 31 -16.26 -23.75 -2.88
C VAL A 31 -14.79 -23.52 -3.28
N ILE A 32 -14.45 -23.72 -4.55
CA ILE A 32 -13.07 -23.52 -5.04
C ILE A 32 -12.65 -22.05 -4.89
N ILE A 33 -13.51 -21.10 -5.30
CA ILE A 33 -13.24 -19.66 -5.13
C ILE A 33 -13.10 -19.30 -3.65
N GLY A 34 -13.92 -19.89 -2.76
CA GLY A 34 -13.83 -19.70 -1.32
C GLY A 34 -12.49 -20.14 -0.74
N ILE A 35 -11.98 -21.31 -1.13
CA ILE A 35 -10.67 -21.82 -0.69
C ILE A 35 -9.54 -20.91 -1.21
N LEU A 36 -9.60 -20.51 -2.49
CA LEU A 36 -8.59 -19.61 -3.06
C LEU A 36 -8.60 -18.24 -2.38
N ALA A 37 -9.78 -17.67 -2.13
CA ALA A 37 -9.93 -16.38 -1.46
C ALA A 37 -9.37 -16.41 -0.03
N ALA A 38 -9.65 -17.49 0.72
CA ALA A 38 -9.16 -17.65 2.10
C ALA A 38 -7.62 -17.62 2.20
N LEU A 39 -6.91 -18.15 1.21
CA LEU A 39 -5.45 -18.11 1.16
C LEU A 39 -4.90 -16.83 0.52
N ALA A 40 -5.59 -16.29 -0.48
CA ALA A 40 -5.12 -15.15 -1.26
C ALA A 40 -5.27 -13.82 -0.51
N ILE A 41 -6.38 -13.59 0.19
CA ILE A 41 -6.67 -12.33 0.90
C ILE A 41 -5.59 -11.99 1.93
N PRO A 42 -5.22 -12.86 2.90
CA PRO A 42 -4.22 -12.49 3.90
C PRO A 42 -2.85 -12.22 3.28
N ARG A 43 -2.48 -12.98 2.24
CA ARG A 43 -1.22 -12.77 1.50
C ARG A 43 -1.22 -11.44 0.75
N PHE A 44 -2.33 -11.08 0.11
CA PHE A 44 -2.47 -9.84 -0.63
C PHE A 44 -2.40 -8.63 0.32
N MET A 45 -3.09 -8.68 1.46
CA MET A 45 -3.03 -7.63 2.49
C MET A 45 -1.60 -7.37 2.94
N ARG A 46 -0.85 -8.41 3.35
CA ARG A 46 0.56 -8.28 3.74
C ARG A 46 1.45 -7.67 2.64
N ALA A 47 1.22 -8.06 1.39
CA ALA A 47 1.97 -7.51 0.26
C ALA A 47 1.67 -6.01 0.05
N THR A 48 0.41 -5.61 0.22
CA THR A 48 0.04 -4.19 0.13
C THR A 48 0.61 -3.38 1.29
N THR A 49 0.55 -3.86 2.53
CA THR A 49 1.17 -3.20 3.70
C THR A 49 2.67 -3.01 3.50
N LYS A 50 3.38 -4.07 3.09
CA LYS A 50 4.82 -3.98 2.81
C LYS A 50 5.16 -2.95 1.71
N SER A 51 4.32 -2.86 0.67
CA SER A 51 4.46 -1.85 -0.38
C SER A 51 4.27 -0.44 0.18
N LYS A 52 3.25 -0.22 1.00
CA LYS A 52 3.01 1.08 1.66
C LYS A 52 4.14 1.45 2.63
N GLN A 53 4.62 0.51 3.45
CA GLN A 53 5.77 0.72 4.35
C GLN A 53 7.06 1.05 3.57
N SER A 54 7.21 0.58 2.34
CA SER A 54 8.40 0.87 1.53
C SER A 54 8.53 2.36 1.19
N GLU A 55 7.41 3.07 1.07
CA GLU A 55 7.36 4.53 0.87
C GLU A 55 8.03 5.26 2.05
N ALA A 56 7.64 4.90 3.29
CA ALA A 56 8.23 5.47 4.50
C ALA A 56 9.73 5.23 4.56
N LYS A 57 10.17 3.99 4.31
CA LYS A 57 11.59 3.63 4.35
C LYS A 57 12.41 4.39 3.30
N GLN A 58 11.83 4.64 2.13
CA GLN A 58 12.49 5.40 1.08
C GLN A 58 12.68 6.87 1.49
N ILE A 59 11.62 7.51 2.01
CA ILE A 59 11.69 8.92 2.45
C ILE A 59 12.63 9.06 3.66
N LEU A 60 12.57 8.15 4.63
CA LEU A 60 13.50 8.16 5.77
C LEU A 60 14.96 8.05 5.30
N LYS A 61 15.26 7.18 4.35
CA LYS A 61 16.61 7.08 3.76
C LYS A 61 17.01 8.36 3.00
N GLN A 62 16.07 8.98 2.29
CA GLN A 62 16.31 10.24 1.62
C GLN A 62 16.66 11.34 2.63
N VAL A 63 15.88 11.46 3.71
CA VAL A 63 16.16 12.39 4.82
C VAL A 63 17.56 12.13 5.38
N TYR A 64 17.92 10.87 5.65
CA TYR A 64 19.27 10.54 6.12
C TYR A 64 20.36 11.04 5.17
N VAL A 65 20.25 10.78 3.87
CA VAL A 65 21.27 11.23 2.89
C VAL A 65 21.36 12.76 2.86
N MET A 66 20.22 13.45 2.88
CA MET A 66 20.20 14.91 2.85
C MET A 66 20.73 15.53 4.15
N GLU A 67 20.44 14.93 5.29
CA GLU A 67 21.02 15.33 6.59
C GLU A 67 22.55 15.18 6.61
N GLN A 68 23.09 14.11 6.02
CA GLN A 68 24.54 13.95 5.91
C GLN A 68 25.16 15.02 5.00
N ALA A 69 24.51 15.35 3.88
CA ALA A 69 24.95 16.42 3.01
C ALA A 69 24.90 17.79 3.72
N TYR A 70 23.78 18.09 4.40
CA TYR A 70 23.62 19.32 5.16
C TYR A 70 24.68 19.45 6.26
N ARG A 71 24.98 18.36 6.97
CA ARG A 71 26.05 18.35 7.98
C ARG A 71 27.43 18.59 7.39
N GLN A 72 27.73 18.09 6.20
CA GLN A 72 29.01 18.36 5.54
C GLN A 72 29.16 19.85 5.19
N GLU A 73 28.06 20.54 4.87
CA GLU A 73 28.09 21.97 4.51
C GLU A 73 28.06 22.90 5.72
N LYS A 74 27.27 22.56 6.74
CA LYS A 74 26.96 23.44 7.88
C LYS A 74 27.60 22.99 9.20
N ASN A 75 28.33 21.87 9.20
CA ASN A 75 28.89 21.22 10.40
C ASN A 75 27.86 20.89 11.48
N GLN A 76 26.57 20.81 11.11
CA GLN A 76 25.47 20.48 12.02
C GLN A 76 24.35 19.78 11.25
N TYR A 77 23.60 18.89 11.91
CA TYR A 77 22.35 18.37 11.36
C TYR A 77 21.24 19.42 11.39
N TRP A 78 20.35 19.36 10.40
CA TRP A 78 19.17 20.18 10.37
C TRP A 78 18.06 19.50 11.18
N VAL A 79 17.39 20.28 12.04
CA VAL A 79 16.33 19.75 12.89
C VAL A 79 15.29 20.85 13.02
N THR A 80 14.02 20.48 12.91
CA THR A 80 12.91 21.40 13.04
C THR A 80 11.83 20.79 13.92
N ALA A 81 11.08 21.61 14.64
CA ALA A 81 9.88 21.16 15.36
C ALA A 81 8.69 20.89 14.42
N THR A 82 8.81 21.28 13.15
CA THR A 82 7.75 21.09 12.16
C THR A 82 7.69 19.66 11.66
N VAL A 83 6.48 19.10 11.60
CA VAL A 83 6.22 17.80 10.98
C VAL A 83 6.00 17.99 9.48
N ALA A 84 6.67 17.20 8.65
CA ALA A 84 6.42 17.13 7.21
C ALA A 84 5.36 16.06 6.91
N GLY A 85 4.42 16.36 6.03
CA GLY A 85 3.32 15.44 5.72
C GLY A 85 2.44 16.04 4.63
N THR A 86 1.27 15.43 4.39
CA THR A 86 0.34 15.93 3.36
C THR A 86 -0.15 17.36 3.62
N ALA A 87 -0.30 17.75 4.88
CA ALA A 87 -0.70 19.11 5.28
C ALA A 87 0.44 20.14 5.13
N THR A 88 1.69 19.68 5.16
CA THR A 88 2.91 20.52 5.19
C THR A 88 3.99 19.86 4.32
N PRO A 89 3.77 19.73 3.01
CA PRO A 89 4.60 18.90 2.13
C PRO A 89 6.04 19.42 1.98
N THR A 90 6.22 20.73 2.13
CA THR A 90 7.50 21.43 1.98
C THR A 90 8.19 21.73 3.32
N ALA A 91 7.72 21.14 4.43
CA ALA A 91 8.31 21.41 5.74
C ALA A 91 9.81 21.08 5.83
N PHE A 92 10.32 20.18 4.99
CA PHE A 92 11.74 19.80 4.91
C PHE A 92 12.45 20.38 3.66
N ALA A 93 11.93 21.47 3.07
CA ALA A 93 12.51 22.08 1.88
C ALA A 93 13.96 22.57 2.07
N ASP A 94 14.35 22.94 3.29
CA ASP A 94 15.72 23.39 3.61
C ASP A 94 16.78 22.28 3.42
N ILE A 95 16.38 21.02 3.56
CA ILE A 95 17.21 19.84 3.26
C ILE A 95 16.84 19.21 1.91
N GLY A 96 16.00 19.86 1.10
CA GLY A 96 15.61 19.39 -0.23
C GLY A 96 14.73 18.13 -0.22
N VAL A 97 13.95 17.91 0.86
CA VAL A 97 13.00 16.79 0.95
C VAL A 97 11.58 17.34 0.92
N GLU A 98 10.77 16.80 0.01
CA GLU A 98 9.34 17.11 -0.08
C GLU A 98 8.52 15.83 0.09
N ILE A 99 7.39 15.96 0.80
CA ILE A 99 6.46 14.86 1.04
C ILE A 99 5.31 14.96 0.04
N GLY A 100 5.01 13.86 -0.64
CA GLY A 100 3.91 13.82 -1.61
C GLY A 100 2.55 14.13 -0.98
N SER A 101 1.64 14.74 -1.75
CA SER A 101 0.29 15.08 -1.30
C SER A 101 -0.59 13.85 -0.99
N THR A 102 -0.20 12.68 -1.48
CA THR A 102 -0.85 11.37 -1.21
C THR A 102 -0.07 10.53 -0.18
N ALA A 103 0.88 11.13 0.54
CA ALA A 103 1.73 10.40 1.48
C ALA A 103 0.92 9.75 2.60
N ARG A 104 1.32 8.54 2.96
CA ARG A 104 0.67 7.74 4.01
C ARG A 104 1.26 7.98 5.40
N TYR A 105 2.43 8.62 5.45
CA TYR A 105 3.17 8.90 6.66
C TYR A 105 3.41 10.39 6.80
N SER A 106 3.48 10.83 8.05
CA SER A 106 4.04 12.11 8.45
C SER A 106 5.42 11.89 9.08
N TYR A 107 6.31 12.85 8.92
CA TYR A 107 7.73 12.74 9.28
C TYR A 107 8.09 13.85 10.24
N ALA A 108 8.60 13.49 11.41
CA ALA A 108 9.07 14.43 12.42
C ALA A 108 10.58 14.26 12.61
N LEU A 109 11.34 15.35 12.52
CA LEU A 109 12.76 15.38 12.83
C LEU A 109 12.96 15.88 14.26
N THR A 110 13.64 15.09 15.08
CA THR A 110 13.97 15.44 16.47
C THR A 110 15.46 15.25 16.68
N SER A 111 16.01 15.78 17.78
CA SER A 111 17.41 15.54 18.16
C SER A 111 17.55 15.31 19.65
N ALA A 112 18.46 14.42 20.03
CA ALA A 112 18.88 14.25 21.43
C ALA A 112 19.93 15.30 21.82
N ALA A 113 20.77 15.70 20.85
CA ALA A 113 21.73 16.79 20.96
C ALA A 113 21.70 17.62 19.66
N ILE A 114 21.36 18.90 19.78
CA ILE A 114 21.21 19.84 18.65
C ILE A 114 22.52 19.89 17.86
N GLY A 115 22.41 19.77 16.54
CA GLY A 115 23.53 19.85 15.59
C GLY A 115 24.43 18.61 15.55
N SER A 116 24.38 17.72 16.54
CA SER A 116 25.24 16.52 16.59
C SER A 116 24.51 15.21 16.31
N SER A 117 23.18 15.21 16.39
CA SER A 117 22.35 14.04 16.13
C SER A 117 21.00 14.45 15.53
N PHE A 118 20.36 13.52 14.85
CA PHE A 118 18.96 13.58 14.51
C PHE A 118 18.32 12.20 14.66
N LEU A 119 17.00 12.21 14.81
CA LEU A 119 16.10 11.07 14.74
C LEU A 119 14.89 11.50 13.92
N CYS A 120 14.70 10.89 12.76
CA CYS A 120 13.51 11.09 11.95
C CYS A 120 12.52 9.96 12.21
N THR A 121 11.29 10.33 12.57
CA THR A 121 10.20 9.40 12.87
C THR A 121 9.11 9.55 11.82
N ALA A 122 8.85 8.46 11.07
CA ALA A 122 7.70 8.33 10.19
C ALA A 122 6.54 7.69 10.96
N THR A 123 5.43 8.41 11.09
CA THR A 123 4.20 7.95 11.74
C THR A 123 3.10 7.85 10.70
N ALA A 124 2.47 6.68 10.62
CA ALA A 124 1.28 6.45 9.80
C ALA A 124 0.20 7.50 10.07
N THR A 125 -0.26 8.18 9.01
CA THR A 125 -1.38 9.12 9.12
C THR A 125 -2.66 8.30 9.29
N ALA A 126 -3.38 8.51 10.40
CA ALA A 126 -4.64 7.82 10.68
C ALA A 126 -5.65 8.02 9.53
N SER A 127 -5.82 6.99 8.70
CA SER A 127 -6.94 6.83 7.78
C SER A 127 -7.99 5.98 8.51
N PRO A 128 -9.30 6.13 8.26
CA PRO A 128 -10.35 5.32 8.91
C PRO A 128 -10.25 3.79 8.71
N THR A 129 -9.19 3.28 8.07
CA THR A 129 -8.88 1.85 7.85
C THR A 129 -7.39 1.50 8.04
N GLY A 130 -6.60 2.33 8.72
CA GLY A 130 -5.17 2.04 8.96
C GLY A 130 -4.31 1.84 7.70
N LEU A 131 -3.03 1.50 7.89
CA LEU A 131 -2.14 1.00 6.84
C LEU A 131 -2.37 -0.51 6.60
N ASP A 132 -2.73 -1.20 7.67
CA ASP A 132 -3.19 -2.55 7.91
C ASP A 132 -4.45 -2.51 8.80
N ASP A 133 -5.19 -3.62 8.81
CA ASP A 133 -6.54 -3.77 9.40
C ASP A 133 -6.54 -3.82 10.95
N ASP A 134 -5.68 -3.02 11.59
CA ASP A 134 -5.52 -2.95 13.03
C ASP A 134 -5.51 -1.49 13.53
N PRO A 135 -5.72 -1.28 14.85
CA PRO A 135 -5.74 0.05 15.44
C PRO A 135 -4.36 0.58 15.87
N ALA A 136 -3.29 -0.20 15.70
CA ALA A 136 -1.93 0.23 16.03
C ALA A 136 -1.38 1.14 14.93
N MET A 137 -0.57 2.12 15.32
CA MET A 137 0.08 2.99 14.35
C MET A 137 1.41 2.37 13.93
N ASP A 138 1.60 2.20 12.63
CA ASP A 138 2.89 1.88 12.02
C ASP A 138 3.89 3.02 12.25
N ILE A 139 5.00 2.75 12.96
CA ILE A 139 6.05 3.73 13.26
C ILE A 139 7.43 3.22 12.83
N TRP A 140 8.07 3.99 11.95
CA TRP A 140 9.44 3.74 11.50
C TRP A 140 10.35 4.89 11.89
N THR A 141 11.58 4.59 12.31
CA THR A 141 12.57 5.61 12.64
C THR A 141 13.89 5.37 11.93
N ILE A 142 14.58 6.46 11.61
CA ILE A 142 15.98 6.43 11.18
C ILE A 142 16.78 7.43 12.01
N ASP A 143 17.92 6.99 12.54
CA ASP A 143 18.84 7.85 13.28
C ASP A 143 19.96 8.40 12.39
N HIS A 144 20.75 9.32 12.96
CA HIS A 144 21.95 9.89 12.33
C HIS A 144 23.06 8.88 11.98
N GLN A 145 22.99 7.65 12.49
CA GLN A 145 23.92 6.57 12.16
C GLN A 145 23.39 5.70 11.00
N GLY A 146 22.16 5.96 10.53
CA GLY A 146 21.50 5.23 9.46
C GLY A 146 20.79 3.97 9.93
N ASN A 147 20.60 3.78 11.24
CA ASN A 147 19.86 2.66 11.78
C ASN A 147 18.38 2.88 11.55
N LEU A 148 17.81 2.10 10.62
CA LEU A 148 16.39 2.09 10.33
C LEU A 148 15.72 1.01 11.19
N VAL A 149 14.84 1.43 12.10
CA VAL A 149 14.14 0.55 13.04
C VAL A 149 12.64 0.73 12.93
N CYS A 150 11.90 -0.36 13.15
CA CYS A 150 10.48 -0.28 13.35
C CYS A 150 10.20 -0.30 14.87
N LEU A 151 9.45 0.69 15.35
CA LEU A 151 9.07 0.79 16.76
C LEU A 151 7.72 0.12 17.04
N SER A 152 6.84 0.07 16.04
CA SER A 152 5.59 -0.70 16.06
C SER A 152 5.22 -1.10 14.62
N ASP A 153 5.20 -2.41 14.37
CA ASP A 153 4.71 -3.12 13.18
C ASP A 153 4.20 -4.47 13.71
N ASP A 154 2.89 -4.67 13.75
CA ASP A 154 2.27 -5.91 14.22
C ASP A 154 1.89 -6.85 13.06
N ALA A 155 2.20 -6.48 11.80
CA ALA A 155 2.04 -7.37 10.65
C ALA A 155 2.94 -8.63 10.71
N VAL A 156 3.86 -8.68 11.69
CA VAL A 156 4.70 -9.83 12.03
C VAL A 156 4.69 -10.11 13.53
N ASN A 157 3.65 -10.82 13.97
CA ASN A 157 3.80 -12.03 14.79
C ASN A 157 2.85 -13.12 14.28
#